data_AF-A0A8J9RQS8-F1
#
_entry.id   AF-A0A8J9RQS8-F1
#
_cell.length_a   1.000
_cell.length_b   1.000
_cell.length_c   1.000
_cell.angle_alpha   90.00
_cell.angle_beta   90.00
_cell.angle_gamma   90.00
#
_symmetry.space_group_name_H-M   'P 1'
#
loop_
_entity.id
_entity.type
_entity.pdbx_description
1 polymer ?
#
loop_
_entity_poly.entity_id
_entity_poly.type
_entity_poly.pdbx_seq_one_letter_code
_entity_poly.pdbx_strand_id
1 'polypeptide(L)'
;MSQKGARQKAHRRRQKDKQQANQHLLEELSKKILSLERERAKLQGALGTATRGLQDVQLCSADQAQPEDDAIAVRLCFGEPTTQLQLTRQQCKTLSVSAMAGIWKRLVQKMAASLDGMASHPRNNHIRKTLQDLREETVAFMWAMLELNPHTFDALKIISIDSPSMPQAPTTDTRDWPAILAGIQLSREQEGQLLACRRTALQGFGALAAERESLWAQLQSIEDVEEQSGFATTRFTEATKLLEQLCANMNGMHTCCCFYLTNIYGKLLTPVQVARYLVSCLPRGPDTIELVTVLARQRNEPSNEELLRAASPGTAADAEIGTSGFSTSNHCVWRAHDWRQDFAQPLRMLHQWQGTEFI
;
A
#
# COMPACT_ATOMS: atom_id res chain seq x y z
N MET A 1 14.61 -19.07 70.67
CA MET A 1 14.91 -18.17 69.53
C MET A 1 13.62 -17.91 68.74
N SER A 2 13.25 -16.65 68.51
CA SER A 2 11.91 -16.28 68.00
C SER A 2 11.76 -16.54 66.50
N GLN A 3 10.81 -17.40 66.11
CA GLN A 3 10.45 -17.71 64.71
C GLN A 3 10.16 -16.45 63.86
N LYS A 4 9.71 -15.36 64.49
CA LYS A 4 9.45 -14.07 63.82
C LYS A 4 10.73 -13.47 63.22
N GLY A 5 11.87 -13.61 63.89
CA GLY A 5 13.16 -13.09 63.41
C GLY A 5 13.68 -13.82 62.17
N ALA A 6 13.49 -15.15 62.10
CA ALA A 6 13.88 -15.96 60.94
C ALA A 6 13.06 -15.59 59.69
N ARG A 7 11.75 -15.38 59.84
CA ARG A 7 10.86 -14.97 58.74
C ARG A 7 11.20 -13.57 58.22
N GLN A 8 11.48 -12.61 59.09
CA GLN A 8 11.86 -11.25 58.69
C GLN A 8 13.21 -11.24 57.96
N LYS A 9 14.19 -12.04 58.40
CA LYS A 9 15.48 -12.19 57.73
C LYS A 9 15.35 -12.83 56.35
N ALA A 10 14.49 -13.84 56.20
CA ALA A 10 14.21 -14.48 54.91
C ALA A 10 13.53 -13.52 53.92
N HIS A 11 12.58 -12.71 54.38
CA HIS A 11 11.94 -11.68 53.54
C HIS A 11 12.94 -10.62 53.06
N ARG A 12 13.81 -10.11 53.95
CA ARG A 12 14.87 -9.16 53.57
C ARG A 12 15.84 -9.74 52.54
N ARG A 13 16.20 -11.03 52.66
CA ARG A 13 17.01 -11.72 51.66
C ARG A 13 16.31 -11.77 50.31
N ARG A 14 15.05 -12.23 50.25
CA ARG A 14 14.28 -12.28 48.99
C ARG A 14 14.13 -10.91 48.31
N GLN A 15 13.93 -9.85 49.08
CA GLN A 15 13.87 -8.48 48.54
C GLN A 15 15.23 -8.05 47.96
N LYS A 16 16.33 -8.36 48.66
CA LYS A 16 17.68 -8.09 48.16
C LYS A 16 17.98 -8.90 46.89
N ASP A 17 17.64 -10.18 46.87
CA ASP A 17 17.84 -11.05 45.71
C ASP A 17 17.01 -10.57 44.50
N LYS A 18 15.77 -10.12 44.74
CA LYS A 18 14.92 -9.52 43.69
C LYS A 18 15.49 -8.20 43.16
N GLN A 19 16.02 -7.35 44.04
CA GLN A 19 16.69 -6.11 43.64
C GLN A 19 17.95 -6.40 42.81
N GLN A 20 18.76 -7.38 43.21
CA GLN A 20 19.96 -7.79 42.47
C GLN A 20 19.59 -8.40 41.11
N ALA A 21 18.56 -9.24 41.03
CA ALA A 21 18.07 -9.80 39.77
C ALA A 21 17.57 -8.70 38.81
N ASN A 22 16.83 -7.71 39.33
CA ASN A 22 16.39 -6.57 38.54
C ASN A 22 17.56 -5.69 38.08
N GLN A 23 18.57 -5.47 38.92
CA GLN A 23 19.78 -4.74 38.53
C GLN A 23 20.54 -5.46 37.41
N HIS A 24 20.71 -6.78 37.51
CA HIS A 24 21.35 -7.57 36.46
C HIS A 24 20.55 -7.52 35.14
N LEU A 25 19.23 -7.59 35.19
CA LEU A 25 18.38 -7.46 34.01
C LEU A 25 18.50 -6.08 33.35
N LEU A 26 18.54 -5.00 34.15
CA LEU A 26 18.74 -3.64 33.65
C LEU A 26 20.11 -3.49 32.99
N GLU A 27 21.16 -4.07 33.56
CA GLU A 27 22.51 -4.09 32.96
C GLU A 27 22.54 -4.87 31.65
N GLU A 28 21.87 -6.03 31.57
CA GLU A 28 21.78 -6.81 30.34
C GLU A 28 21.01 -6.07 29.24
N LEU A 29 19.88 -5.46 29.57
CA LEU A 29 19.10 -4.64 28.63
C LEU A 29 19.88 -3.41 28.16
N SER A 30 20.60 -2.75 29.07
CA SER A 30 21.48 -1.62 28.71
C SER A 30 22.59 -2.04 27.74
N LYS A 31 23.21 -3.21 27.96
CA LYS A 31 24.19 -3.80 27.02
C LYS A 31 23.57 -4.10 25.65
N LYS A 32 22.34 -4.65 25.61
CA LYS A 32 21.62 -4.92 24.36
C LYS A 32 21.30 -3.63 23.60
N ILE A 33 20.84 -2.58 24.28
CA ILE A 33 20.58 -1.26 23.67
C ILE A 33 21.85 -0.71 23.03
N LEU A 34 22.98 -0.70 23.76
CA LEU A 34 24.25 -0.22 23.22
C LEU A 34 24.75 -1.06 22.03
N SER A 35 24.51 -2.37 22.03
CA SER A 35 24.84 -3.25 20.90
C SER A 35 24.02 -2.90 19.66
N LEU A 36 22.70 -2.74 19.83
CA LEU A 36 21.78 -2.38 18.76
C LEU A 36 22.04 -0.97 18.22
N GLU A 37 22.41 -0.02 19.08
CA GLU A 37 22.81 1.33 18.65
C GLU A 37 24.06 1.32 17.78
N ARG A 38 25.06 0.50 18.12
CA ARG A 38 26.26 0.32 17.28
C ARG A 38 25.93 -0.33 15.95
N GLU A 39 25.08 -1.36 15.95
CA GLU A 39 24.65 -2.03 14.73
C GLU A 39 23.85 -1.09 13.83
N ARG A 40 22.93 -0.31 14.40
CA ARG A 40 22.20 0.74 13.70
C ARG A 40 23.16 1.78 13.10
N ALA A 41 24.15 2.25 13.85
CA ALA A 41 25.14 3.20 13.34
C ALA A 41 25.98 2.59 12.19
N LYS A 42 26.35 1.31 12.30
CA LYS A 42 27.04 0.57 11.23
C LYS A 42 26.19 0.45 9.97
N LEU A 43 24.92 0.07 10.12
CA LEU A 43 23.97 -0.03 9.00
C LEU A 43 23.67 1.33 8.37
N GLN A 44 23.52 2.39 9.17
CA GLN A 44 23.38 3.76 8.66
C GLN A 44 24.63 4.22 7.90
N GLY A 45 25.83 3.86 8.39
CA GLY A 45 27.08 4.11 7.69
C GLY A 45 27.17 3.36 6.36
N ALA A 46 26.84 2.06 6.36
CA ALA A 46 26.81 1.24 5.16
C ALA A 46 25.79 1.75 4.13
N LEU A 47 24.59 2.11 4.58
CA LEU A 47 23.56 2.74 3.75
C LEU A 47 24.07 4.06 3.17
N GLY A 48 24.68 4.93 3.99
CA GLY A 48 25.24 6.20 3.53
C GLY A 48 26.36 6.05 2.49
N THR A 49 27.14 4.98 2.57
CA THR A 49 28.18 4.64 1.58
C THR A 49 27.57 4.07 0.31
N ALA A 50 26.61 3.16 0.41
CA ALA A 50 25.90 2.58 -0.74
C ALA A 50 25.12 3.66 -1.51
N THR A 51 24.41 4.54 -0.80
CA THR A 51 23.68 5.67 -1.39
C THR A 51 24.63 6.65 -2.08
N ARG A 52 25.82 6.93 -1.50
CA ARG A 52 26.84 7.77 -2.17
C ARG A 52 27.39 7.10 -3.43
N GLY A 53 27.67 5.80 -3.40
CA GLY A 53 28.08 5.07 -4.60
C GLY A 53 27.04 5.11 -5.72
N LEU A 54 25.75 5.00 -5.37
CA LEU A 54 24.65 5.19 -6.32
C LEU A 54 24.59 6.63 -6.85
N GLN A 55 24.75 7.63 -5.98
CA GLN A 55 24.79 9.04 -6.39
C GLN A 55 25.98 9.36 -7.31
N ASP A 56 27.15 8.80 -7.07
CA ASP A 56 28.34 9.01 -7.92
C ASP A 56 28.15 8.37 -9.32
N VAL A 57 27.49 7.20 -9.40
CA VAL A 57 27.07 6.60 -10.68
C VAL A 57 26.00 7.46 -11.39
N GLN A 58 25.12 8.09 -10.60
CA GLN A 58 24.07 8.98 -11.11
C GLN A 58 24.63 10.34 -11.55
N LEU A 59 25.70 10.84 -10.91
CA LEU A 59 26.39 12.09 -11.28
C LEU A 59 27.17 11.96 -12.59
N CYS A 60 27.70 10.78 -12.92
CA CYS A 60 28.21 10.51 -14.27
C CYS A 60 27.10 10.44 -15.35
N SER A 61 25.83 10.36 -14.94
CA SER A 61 24.67 10.44 -15.84
C SER A 61 23.94 11.80 -15.76
N ALA A 62 24.42 12.76 -14.95
CA ALA A 62 23.72 14.00 -14.64
C ALA A 62 23.73 15.06 -15.76
N ASP A 63 24.54 14.87 -16.82
CA ASP A 63 24.47 15.72 -18.02
C ASP A 63 23.32 15.30 -18.98
N GLN A 64 22.55 14.27 -18.63
CA GLN A 64 21.28 13.96 -19.26
C GLN A 64 20.17 14.06 -18.21
N ALA A 65 19.84 15.29 -17.80
CA ALA A 65 18.52 15.55 -17.23
C ALA A 65 17.49 15.01 -18.23
N GLN A 66 16.89 13.86 -17.92
CA GLN A 66 15.98 13.22 -18.85
C GLN A 66 14.80 14.18 -19.04
N PRO A 67 14.48 14.59 -20.28
CA PRO A 67 13.39 15.53 -20.56
C PRO A 67 12.01 15.05 -20.06
N GLU A 68 11.90 13.80 -19.59
CA GLU A 68 10.71 13.24 -18.98
C GLU A 68 10.40 13.79 -17.58
N ASP A 69 11.38 14.22 -16.77
CA ASP A 69 11.13 14.61 -15.38
C ASP A 69 10.33 15.92 -15.24
N ASP A 70 10.44 16.80 -16.25
CA ASP A 70 9.68 18.05 -16.36
C ASP A 70 8.29 17.84 -16.99
N ALA A 71 7.99 16.64 -17.50
CA ALA A 71 6.67 16.34 -18.04
C ALA A 71 5.59 16.44 -16.96
N ILE A 72 4.43 17.00 -17.32
CA ILE A 72 3.29 17.15 -16.40
C ILE A 72 2.72 15.77 -16.10
N ALA A 73 2.75 15.36 -14.84
CA ALA A 73 2.19 14.09 -14.38
C ALA A 73 0.69 14.19 -14.10
N VAL A 74 0.25 15.31 -13.51
CA VAL A 74 -1.16 15.52 -13.15
C VAL A 74 -1.52 17.01 -13.20
N ARG A 75 -2.74 17.29 -13.66
CA ARG A 75 -3.37 18.62 -13.63
C ARG A 75 -4.65 18.54 -12.80
N LEU A 76 -4.81 19.45 -11.86
CA LEU A 76 -5.96 19.52 -10.95
C LEU A 76 -6.60 20.89 -11.08
N CYS A 77 -7.86 20.91 -11.46
CA CYS A 77 -8.68 22.12 -11.60
C CYS A 77 -9.56 22.36 -10.37
N PHE A 78 -9.66 21.38 -9.46
CA PHE A 78 -10.53 21.38 -8.30
C PHE A 78 -12.00 21.69 -8.65
N GLY A 79 -12.44 21.27 -9.83
CA GLY A 79 -13.78 21.58 -10.36
C GLY A 79 -14.00 23.04 -10.77
N GLU A 80 -12.94 23.84 -10.86
CA GLU A 80 -12.98 25.26 -11.24
C GLU A 80 -12.12 25.52 -12.49
N PRO A 81 -12.58 26.30 -13.48
CA PRO A 81 -11.83 26.52 -14.71
C PRO A 81 -10.56 27.36 -14.50
N THR A 82 -10.55 28.23 -13.49
CA THR A 82 -9.48 29.21 -13.26
C THR A 82 -8.39 28.73 -12.32
N THR A 83 -8.70 27.78 -11.44
CA THR A 83 -7.75 27.35 -10.41
C THR A 83 -7.06 26.07 -10.85
N GLN A 84 -5.82 26.17 -11.32
CA GLN A 84 -5.06 25.00 -11.76
C GLN A 84 -3.83 24.76 -10.88
N LEU A 85 -3.69 23.53 -10.40
CA LEU A 85 -2.43 23.00 -9.87
C LEU A 85 -1.90 21.98 -10.87
N GLN A 86 -0.69 22.21 -11.38
CA GLN A 86 0.01 21.26 -12.24
C GLN A 86 1.22 20.73 -11.47
N LEU A 87 1.38 19.41 -11.46
CA LEU A 87 2.54 18.75 -10.87
C LEU A 87 3.31 18.02 -11.96
N THR A 88 4.60 18.32 -12.07
CA THR A 88 5.52 17.56 -12.91
C THR A 88 5.82 16.18 -12.29
N ARG A 89 6.40 15.27 -13.07
CA ARG A 89 6.84 13.96 -12.57
C ARG A 89 7.81 14.12 -11.39
N GLN A 90 8.76 15.05 -11.51
CA GLN A 90 9.71 15.34 -10.44
C GLN A 90 9.06 15.94 -9.18
N GLN A 91 8.05 16.79 -9.35
CA GLN A 91 7.30 17.34 -8.21
C GLN A 91 6.51 16.24 -7.48
N CYS A 92 5.89 15.30 -8.20
CA CYS A 92 5.20 14.17 -7.59
C CYS A 92 6.18 13.27 -6.79
N LYS A 93 7.35 12.94 -7.38
CA LYS A 93 8.41 12.14 -6.73
C LYS A 93 8.89 12.75 -5.41
N THR A 94 8.97 14.08 -5.35
CA THR A 94 9.49 14.83 -4.18
C THR A 94 8.40 15.40 -3.29
N LEU A 95 7.12 15.13 -3.60
CA LEU A 95 5.99 15.69 -2.86
C LEU A 95 6.00 15.21 -1.41
N SER A 96 6.06 16.15 -0.48
CA SER A 96 5.97 15.82 0.95
C SER A 96 4.58 15.31 1.31
N VAL A 97 4.51 14.48 2.35
CA VAL A 97 3.26 13.98 2.92
C VAL A 97 2.29 15.10 3.30
N SER A 98 2.79 16.19 3.88
CA SER A 98 1.98 17.36 4.25
C SER A 98 1.37 18.05 3.03
N ALA A 99 2.17 18.25 1.97
CA ALA A 99 1.69 18.84 0.72
C ALA A 99 0.65 17.94 0.03
N MET A 100 0.92 16.63 -0.04
CA MET A 100 -0.03 15.64 -0.57
C MET A 100 -1.34 15.64 0.23
N ALA A 101 -1.28 15.64 1.57
CA ALA A 101 -2.46 15.71 2.42
C ALA A 101 -3.26 17.00 2.19
N GLY A 102 -2.58 18.14 1.98
CA GLY A 102 -3.23 19.41 1.64
C GLY A 102 -3.98 19.37 0.31
N ILE A 103 -3.38 18.81 -0.73
CA ILE A 103 -4.02 18.61 -2.04
C ILE A 103 -5.23 17.69 -1.91
N TRP A 104 -5.04 16.55 -1.23
CA TRP A 104 -6.11 15.58 -0.98
C TRP A 104 -7.28 16.19 -0.22
N LYS A 105 -7.00 16.91 0.88
CA LYS A 105 -8.00 17.62 1.68
C LYS A 105 -8.83 18.55 0.81
N ARG A 106 -8.17 19.33 -0.06
CA ARG A 106 -8.83 20.28 -0.96
C ARG A 106 -9.77 19.58 -1.94
N LEU A 107 -9.34 18.48 -2.56
CA LEU A 107 -10.20 17.67 -3.44
C LEU A 107 -11.44 17.17 -2.70
N VAL A 108 -11.26 16.58 -1.51
CA VAL A 108 -12.37 16.03 -0.72
C VAL A 108 -13.33 17.14 -0.23
N GLN A 109 -12.81 18.30 0.17
CA GLN A 109 -13.65 19.45 0.55
C GLN A 109 -14.50 19.98 -0.62
N LYS A 110 -13.94 20.01 -1.84
CA LYS A 110 -14.69 20.39 -3.05
C LYS A 110 -15.78 19.37 -3.39
N MET A 111 -15.50 18.09 -3.18
CA MET A 111 -16.51 17.03 -3.29
C MET A 111 -17.62 17.19 -2.26
N ALA A 112 -17.28 17.46 -0.99
CA ALA A 112 -18.26 17.72 0.07
C ALA A 112 -19.20 18.88 -0.28
N ALA A 113 -18.63 20.04 -0.67
CA ALA A 113 -19.42 21.20 -1.07
C ALA A 113 -20.34 20.89 -2.27
N SER A 114 -19.87 20.07 -3.22
CA SER A 114 -20.67 19.64 -4.37
C SER A 114 -21.80 18.68 -3.97
N LEU A 115 -21.57 17.79 -2.99
CA LEU A 115 -22.62 16.93 -2.45
C LEU A 115 -23.71 17.74 -1.73
N ASP A 116 -23.34 18.74 -0.93
CA ASP A 116 -24.30 19.63 -0.25
C ASP A 116 -25.13 20.44 -1.26
N GLY A 117 -24.47 20.95 -2.31
CA GLY A 117 -25.13 21.64 -3.41
C GLY A 117 -26.10 20.72 -4.16
N MET A 118 -25.74 19.44 -4.36
CA MET A 118 -26.60 18.44 -5.00
C MET A 118 -27.81 18.08 -4.14
N ALA A 119 -27.66 17.99 -2.82
CA ALA A 119 -28.77 17.75 -1.91
C ALA A 119 -29.81 18.89 -1.99
N SER A 120 -29.32 20.13 -2.11
CA SER A 120 -30.17 21.32 -2.27
C SER A 120 -30.78 21.43 -3.68
N HIS A 121 -30.06 20.98 -4.71
CA HIS A 121 -30.45 21.11 -6.12
C HIS A 121 -30.21 19.81 -6.92
N PRO A 122 -31.00 18.73 -6.73
CA PRO A 122 -30.70 17.40 -7.28
C PRO A 122 -30.68 17.31 -8.81
N ARG A 123 -31.34 18.25 -9.49
CA ARG A 123 -31.44 18.34 -10.96
C ARG A 123 -30.37 19.24 -11.59
N ASN A 124 -29.47 19.83 -10.79
CA ASN A 124 -28.42 20.69 -11.32
C ASN A 124 -27.32 19.86 -12.00
N ASN A 125 -27.33 19.86 -13.33
CA ASN A 125 -26.36 19.14 -14.15
C ASN A 125 -24.93 19.65 -14.00
N HIS A 126 -24.75 20.94 -13.67
CA HIS A 126 -23.41 21.49 -13.43
C HIS A 126 -22.76 20.81 -12.23
N ILE A 127 -23.49 20.63 -11.13
CA ILE A 127 -22.94 20.00 -9.92
C ILE A 127 -22.55 18.54 -10.19
N ARG A 128 -23.36 17.83 -10.99
CA ARG A 128 -23.04 16.46 -11.43
C ARG A 128 -21.77 16.41 -12.27
N LYS A 129 -21.62 17.35 -13.21
CA LYS A 129 -20.40 17.49 -14.01
C LYS A 129 -19.18 17.79 -13.13
N THR A 130 -19.29 18.74 -12.21
CA THR A 130 -18.22 19.07 -11.25
C THR A 130 -17.78 17.86 -10.42
N LEU A 131 -18.71 17.01 -9.96
CA LEU A 131 -18.35 15.77 -9.26
C LEU A 131 -17.65 14.75 -10.17
N GLN A 132 -18.06 14.65 -11.43
CA GLN A 132 -17.36 13.80 -12.42
C GLN A 132 -15.94 14.30 -12.63
N ASP A 133 -15.76 15.60 -12.86
CA ASP A 133 -14.44 16.21 -13.08
C ASP A 133 -13.55 16.01 -11.82
N LEU A 134 -14.07 16.28 -10.62
CA LEU A 134 -13.35 16.06 -9.35
C LEU A 134 -12.97 14.59 -9.14
N ARG A 135 -13.82 13.64 -9.55
CA ARG A 135 -13.52 12.21 -9.48
C ARG A 135 -12.35 11.87 -10.40
N GLU A 136 -12.37 12.34 -11.65
CA GLU A 136 -11.30 12.10 -12.62
C GLU A 136 -9.98 12.69 -12.14
N GLU A 137 -9.99 13.94 -11.65
CA GLU A 137 -8.85 14.60 -11.03
C GLU A 137 -8.29 13.79 -9.84
N THR A 138 -9.17 13.28 -8.98
CA THR A 138 -8.76 12.49 -7.81
C THR A 138 -8.14 11.17 -8.23
N VAL A 139 -8.71 10.48 -9.23
CA VAL A 139 -8.16 9.24 -9.77
C VAL A 139 -6.79 9.51 -10.39
N ALA A 140 -6.65 10.55 -11.21
CA ALA A 140 -5.38 10.94 -11.82
C ALA A 140 -4.32 11.27 -10.75
N PHE A 141 -4.69 12.01 -9.70
CA PHE A 141 -3.78 12.31 -8.59
C PHE A 141 -3.34 11.06 -7.82
N MET A 142 -4.28 10.16 -7.48
CA MET A 142 -3.94 8.89 -6.83
C MET A 142 -2.97 8.07 -7.67
N TRP A 143 -3.19 8.02 -8.99
CA TRP A 143 -2.30 7.33 -9.92
C TRP A 143 -0.91 7.92 -9.97
N ALA A 144 -0.79 9.24 -10.14
CA ALA A 144 0.50 9.91 -10.15
C ALA A 144 1.27 9.68 -8.84
N MET A 145 0.58 9.74 -7.70
CA MET A 145 1.20 9.46 -6.40
C MET A 145 1.59 8.00 -6.22
N LEU A 146 0.76 7.07 -6.67
CA LEU A 146 1.05 5.65 -6.60
C LEU A 146 2.28 5.32 -7.45
N GLU A 147 2.31 5.74 -8.72
CA GLU A 147 3.43 5.47 -9.65
C GLU A 147 4.73 6.16 -9.21
N LEU A 148 4.67 7.45 -8.84
CA LEU A 148 5.87 8.27 -8.69
C LEU A 148 6.34 8.42 -7.24
N ASN A 149 5.46 8.17 -6.26
CA ASN A 149 5.77 8.37 -4.84
C ASN A 149 4.92 7.45 -3.92
N PRO A 150 5.05 6.11 -4.07
CA PRO A 150 4.18 5.14 -3.40
C PRO A 150 4.26 5.22 -1.88
N HIS A 151 5.42 5.55 -1.32
CA HIS A 151 5.60 5.71 0.14
C HIS A 151 4.73 6.83 0.72
N THR A 152 4.66 7.96 0.01
CA THR A 152 3.81 9.09 0.44
C THR A 152 2.33 8.76 0.29
N PHE A 153 1.97 8.03 -0.76
CA PHE A 153 0.61 7.53 -0.94
C PHE A 153 0.17 6.58 0.19
N ASP A 154 1.03 5.64 0.60
CA ASP A 154 0.72 4.74 1.71
C ASP A 154 0.59 5.48 3.05
N ALA A 155 1.37 6.55 3.25
CA ALA A 155 1.26 7.40 4.43
C ALA A 155 -0.12 8.06 4.58
N LEU A 156 -0.85 8.31 3.46
CA LEU A 156 -2.20 8.87 3.47
C LEU A 156 -3.21 8.00 4.24
N LYS A 157 -3.01 6.68 4.27
CA LYS A 157 -3.92 5.74 4.95
C LYS A 157 -3.83 5.84 6.47
N ILE A 158 -2.65 6.20 6.99
CA ILE A 158 -2.33 6.20 8.41
C ILE A 158 -2.36 7.61 9.03
N ILE A 159 -2.11 8.66 8.25
CA ILE A 159 -2.01 10.02 8.75
C ILE A 159 -3.38 10.70 8.83
N SER A 160 -3.55 11.52 9.87
CA SER A 160 -4.64 12.49 9.93
C SER A 160 -4.35 13.63 8.98
N ILE A 161 -5.20 13.82 7.98
CA ILE A 161 -5.12 14.88 6.97
C ILE A 161 -5.17 16.28 7.63
N ASP A 162 -5.80 16.40 8.81
CA ASP A 162 -5.86 17.64 9.56
C ASP A 162 -4.59 17.93 10.38
N SER A 163 -3.71 16.95 10.58
CA SER A 163 -2.49 17.10 11.37
C SER A 163 -1.36 16.19 10.86
N PRO A 164 -0.79 16.48 9.67
CA PRO A 164 0.18 15.59 9.03
C PRO A 164 1.55 15.52 9.71
N SER A 165 1.82 16.42 10.67
CA SER A 165 3.15 16.60 11.27
C SER A 165 3.50 15.62 12.39
N MET A 166 2.53 14.88 12.93
CA MET A 166 2.74 14.00 14.08
C MET A 166 2.26 12.59 13.74
N PRO A 167 3.14 11.57 13.83
CA PRO A 167 2.71 10.18 13.88
C PRO A 167 1.77 10.05 15.06
N GLN A 168 0.46 10.02 14.81
CA GLN A 168 -0.49 9.75 15.87
C GLN A 168 -0.28 8.30 16.27
N ALA A 169 -0.13 8.05 17.58
CA ALA A 169 -0.26 6.70 18.08
C ALA A 169 -1.55 6.11 17.49
N PRO A 170 -1.56 4.84 17.03
CA PRO A 170 -2.74 4.24 16.45
C PRO A 170 -3.88 4.36 17.46
N THR A 171 -4.73 5.36 17.27
CA THR A 171 -5.86 5.57 18.15
C THR A 171 -6.81 4.41 17.89
N THR A 172 -7.30 3.81 18.96
CA THR A 172 -8.28 2.72 18.94
C THR A 172 -9.62 3.13 18.31
N ASP A 173 -9.77 4.38 17.84
CA ASP A 173 -10.84 4.78 16.95
C ASP A 173 -10.68 4.09 15.60
N THR A 174 -11.13 2.84 15.57
CA THR A 174 -11.55 2.15 14.37
C THR A 174 -12.60 3.00 13.68
N ARG A 175 -12.32 3.41 12.43
CA ARG A 175 -13.33 4.05 11.57
C ARG A 175 -14.58 3.18 11.53
N ASP A 176 -15.75 3.80 11.58
CA ASP A 176 -17.02 3.10 11.42
C ASP A 176 -17.24 2.73 9.95
N TRP A 177 -16.45 1.74 9.49
CA TRP A 177 -16.53 1.21 8.13
C TRP A 177 -17.93 0.71 7.75
N PRO A 178 -18.70 0.06 8.64
CA PRO A 178 -20.11 -0.24 8.38
C PRO A 178 -20.95 0.99 8.03
N ALA A 179 -20.83 2.09 8.78
CA ALA A 179 -21.56 3.32 8.48
C ALA A 179 -21.09 3.97 7.16
N ILE A 180 -19.78 3.99 6.90
CA ILE A 180 -19.22 4.49 5.63
C ILE A 180 -19.78 3.67 4.46
N LEU A 181 -19.73 2.34 4.55
CA LEU A 181 -20.25 1.44 3.51
C LEU A 181 -21.74 1.67 3.23
N ALA A 182 -22.56 1.82 4.28
CA ALA A 182 -23.97 2.14 4.15
C ALA A 182 -24.20 3.51 3.48
N GLY A 183 -23.38 4.51 3.82
CA GLY A 183 -23.43 5.86 3.27
C GLY A 183 -23.12 5.94 1.77
N ILE A 184 -22.31 5.01 1.24
CA ILE A 184 -22.00 4.96 -0.20
C ILE A 184 -23.26 4.66 -1.02
N GLN A 185 -24.19 3.85 -0.51
CA GLN A 185 -25.39 3.38 -1.22
C GLN A 185 -25.05 2.60 -2.49
N LEU A 186 -24.37 1.47 -2.31
CA LEU A 186 -24.03 0.54 -3.41
C LEU A 186 -25.28 -0.20 -3.89
N SER A 187 -25.37 -0.46 -5.20
CA SER A 187 -26.34 -1.43 -5.72
C SER A 187 -25.87 -2.86 -5.43
N ARG A 188 -26.79 -3.83 -5.42
CA ARG A 188 -26.45 -5.25 -5.24
C ARG A 188 -25.46 -5.76 -6.30
N GLU A 189 -25.58 -5.25 -7.53
CA GLU A 189 -24.65 -5.57 -8.62
C GLU A 189 -23.26 -5.00 -8.33
N GLN A 190 -23.19 -3.73 -7.90
CA GLN A 190 -21.92 -3.10 -7.55
C GLN A 190 -21.22 -3.80 -6.38
N GLU A 191 -21.98 -4.25 -5.37
CA GLU A 191 -21.44 -5.06 -4.28
C GLU A 191 -20.83 -6.37 -4.79
N GLY A 192 -21.53 -7.09 -5.66
CA GLY A 192 -21.03 -8.32 -6.28
C GLY A 192 -19.74 -8.09 -7.08
N GLN A 193 -19.69 -6.98 -7.83
CA GLN A 193 -18.50 -6.57 -8.58
C GLN A 193 -17.34 -6.16 -7.66
N LEU A 194 -17.59 -5.45 -6.55
CA LEU A 194 -16.57 -5.12 -5.55
C LEU A 194 -15.96 -6.38 -4.92
N LEU A 195 -16.81 -7.35 -4.55
CA LEU A 195 -16.35 -8.61 -3.98
C LEU A 195 -15.56 -9.45 -4.98
N ALA A 196 -15.96 -9.47 -6.26
CA ALA A 196 -15.19 -10.09 -7.32
C ALA A 196 -13.82 -9.42 -7.48
N CYS A 197 -13.77 -8.08 -7.56
CA CYS A 197 -12.51 -7.33 -7.62
C CYS A 197 -11.61 -7.62 -6.41
N ARG A 198 -12.17 -7.71 -5.20
CA ARG A 198 -11.41 -8.07 -3.98
C ARG A 198 -10.83 -9.47 -4.09
N ARG A 199 -11.61 -10.47 -4.51
CA ARG A 199 -11.13 -11.86 -4.66
C ARG A 199 -9.97 -11.92 -5.66
N THR A 200 -10.13 -11.31 -6.84
CA THR A 200 -9.08 -11.26 -7.86
C THR A 200 -7.81 -10.57 -7.34
N ALA A 201 -7.95 -9.42 -6.67
CA ALA A 201 -6.80 -8.68 -6.15
C ALA A 201 -6.05 -9.47 -5.05
N LEU A 202 -6.76 -10.02 -4.07
CA LEU A 202 -6.15 -10.80 -2.99
C LEU A 202 -5.51 -12.10 -3.49
N GLN A 203 -6.12 -12.78 -4.46
CA GLN A 203 -5.49 -13.94 -5.09
C GLN A 203 -4.22 -13.55 -5.85
N GLY A 204 -4.26 -12.43 -6.58
CA GLY A 204 -3.08 -11.87 -7.24
C GLY A 204 -1.96 -11.55 -6.26
N PHE A 205 -2.28 -10.92 -5.13
CA PHE A 205 -1.31 -10.65 -4.06
C PHE A 205 -0.75 -11.93 -3.44
N GLY A 206 -1.58 -12.94 -3.17
CA GLY A 206 -1.14 -14.21 -2.62
C GLY A 206 -0.18 -14.95 -3.55
N ALA A 207 -0.46 -14.98 -4.85
CA ALA A 207 0.42 -15.56 -5.86
C ALA A 207 1.77 -14.81 -5.96
N LEU A 208 1.74 -13.48 -5.98
CA LEU A 208 2.96 -12.66 -6.00
C LEU A 208 3.79 -12.80 -4.72
N ALA A 209 3.14 -12.90 -3.56
CA ALA A 209 3.81 -13.12 -2.28
C ALA A 209 4.52 -14.49 -2.26
N ALA A 210 3.84 -15.55 -2.72
CA ALA A 210 4.44 -16.88 -2.81
C ALA A 210 5.61 -16.93 -3.81
N GLU A 211 5.48 -16.28 -4.97
CA GLU A 211 6.57 -16.14 -5.95
C GLU A 211 7.77 -15.41 -5.31
N ARG A 212 7.53 -14.35 -4.53
CA ARG A 212 8.58 -13.61 -3.83
C ARG A 212 9.33 -14.48 -2.82
N GLU A 213 8.61 -15.22 -1.99
CA GLU A 213 9.20 -16.12 -1.00
C GLU A 213 10.08 -17.18 -1.69
N SER A 214 9.61 -17.73 -2.81
CA SER A 214 10.39 -18.69 -3.62
C SER A 214 11.65 -18.07 -4.23
N LEU A 215 11.56 -16.87 -4.79
CA LEU A 215 12.72 -16.15 -5.35
C LEU A 215 13.74 -15.80 -4.25
N TRP A 216 13.26 -15.39 -3.08
CA TRP A 216 14.11 -15.09 -1.94
C TRP A 216 14.84 -16.33 -1.43
N ALA A 217 14.16 -17.46 -1.31
CA ALA A 217 14.78 -18.73 -0.91
C ALA A 217 15.86 -19.18 -1.90
N GLN A 218 15.62 -19.03 -3.21
CA GLN A 218 16.63 -19.29 -4.23
C GLN A 218 17.84 -18.37 -4.10
N LEU A 219 17.62 -17.07 -3.87
CA LEU A 219 18.71 -16.11 -3.70
C LEU A 219 19.58 -16.45 -2.48
N GLN A 220 18.96 -16.77 -1.34
CA GLN A 220 19.66 -17.20 -0.12
C GLN A 220 20.47 -18.48 -0.35
N SER A 221 19.95 -19.42 -1.15
CA SER A 221 20.67 -20.66 -1.48
C SER A 221 21.95 -20.43 -2.28
N ILE A 222 22.14 -19.27 -2.92
CA ILE A 222 23.38 -18.91 -3.63
C ILE A 222 24.42 -18.36 -2.64
N GLU A 223 24.00 -17.57 -1.65
CA GLU A 223 24.87 -16.99 -0.61
C GLU A 223 25.54 -18.08 0.23
N ASP A 224 24.81 -19.14 0.56
CA ASP A 224 25.32 -20.26 1.39
C ASP A 224 26.48 -21.05 0.73
N VAL A 225 26.74 -20.87 -0.57
CA VAL A 225 27.75 -21.64 -1.32
C VAL A 225 29.06 -20.85 -1.54
N GLU A 226 29.18 -19.61 -1.04
CA GLU A 226 30.32 -18.69 -1.28
C GLU A 226 31.71 -19.23 -0.91
N GLU A 227 31.84 -20.35 -0.18
CA GLU A 227 33.13 -20.93 0.19
C GLU A 227 33.89 -21.64 -0.96
N GLN A 228 33.28 -21.86 -2.14
CA GLN A 228 33.91 -22.60 -3.25
C GLN A 228 34.38 -21.68 -4.39
N SER A 229 35.70 -21.48 -4.49
CA SER A 229 36.40 -20.47 -5.32
C SER A 229 36.33 -20.65 -6.85
N GLY A 230 35.58 -21.62 -7.38
CA GLY A 230 35.58 -21.94 -8.82
C GLY A 230 34.44 -21.35 -9.67
N PHE A 231 33.34 -20.88 -9.07
CA PHE A 231 32.08 -20.62 -9.79
C PHE A 231 31.53 -19.19 -9.66
N ALA A 232 32.39 -18.21 -9.34
CA ALA A 232 31.97 -16.85 -9.00
C ALA A 232 31.14 -16.15 -10.11
N THR A 233 31.57 -16.23 -11.38
CA THR A 233 30.89 -15.53 -12.49
C THR A 233 29.49 -16.08 -12.76
N THR A 234 29.32 -17.40 -12.78
CA THR A 234 28.01 -18.03 -13.03
C THR A 234 27.00 -17.67 -11.94
N ARG A 235 27.42 -17.67 -10.68
CA ARG A 235 26.57 -17.31 -9.53
C ARG A 235 26.16 -15.84 -9.55
N PHE A 236 27.08 -14.95 -9.91
CA PHE A 236 26.76 -13.54 -10.04
C PHE A 236 25.68 -13.28 -11.10
N THR A 237 25.77 -13.96 -12.25
CA THR A 237 24.75 -13.88 -13.29
C THR A 237 23.40 -14.43 -12.81
N GLU A 238 23.41 -15.54 -12.09
CA GLU A 238 22.19 -16.14 -11.53
C GLU A 238 21.53 -15.24 -10.47
N ALA A 239 22.31 -14.70 -9.53
CA ALA A 239 21.83 -13.76 -8.53
C ALA A 239 21.26 -12.49 -9.18
N THR A 240 21.93 -11.95 -10.20
CA THR A 240 21.43 -10.78 -10.93
C THR A 240 20.07 -11.05 -11.57
N LYS A 241 19.90 -12.22 -12.21
CA LYS A 241 18.62 -12.64 -12.78
C LYS A 241 17.52 -12.79 -11.73
N LEU A 242 17.82 -13.37 -10.56
CA LEU A 242 16.85 -13.48 -9.46
C LEU A 242 16.45 -12.10 -8.92
N LEU A 243 17.41 -11.17 -8.80
CA LEU A 243 17.13 -9.78 -8.41
C LEU A 243 16.23 -9.06 -9.42
N GLU A 244 16.46 -9.24 -10.72
CA GLU A 244 15.59 -8.70 -11.77
C GLU A 244 14.16 -9.25 -11.66
N GLN A 245 14.02 -10.56 -11.41
CA GLN A 245 12.72 -11.20 -11.19
C GLN A 245 12.03 -10.70 -9.93
N LEU A 246 12.78 -10.46 -8.85
CA LEU A 246 12.26 -9.88 -7.61
C LEU A 246 11.76 -8.45 -7.83
N CYS A 247 12.51 -7.63 -8.56
CA CYS A 247 12.08 -6.29 -8.98
C CYS A 247 10.80 -6.35 -9.82
N ALA A 248 10.72 -7.27 -10.79
CA ALA A 248 9.51 -7.47 -11.60
C ALA A 248 8.30 -7.92 -10.75
N ASN A 249 8.52 -8.79 -9.75
CA ASN A 249 7.49 -9.23 -8.82
C ASN A 249 6.96 -8.08 -7.94
N MET A 250 7.86 -7.23 -7.41
CA MET A 250 7.50 -6.04 -6.64
C MET A 250 6.67 -5.06 -7.50
N ASN A 251 7.07 -4.83 -8.74
CA ASN A 251 6.30 -4.04 -9.70
C ASN A 251 4.95 -4.69 -10.00
N GLY A 252 4.86 -6.02 -10.06
CA GLY A 252 3.60 -6.75 -10.21
C GLY A 252 2.60 -6.48 -9.09
N MET A 253 3.05 -6.39 -7.83
CA MET A 253 2.16 -6.04 -6.71
C MET A 253 1.62 -4.62 -6.88
N HIS A 254 2.52 -3.71 -7.24
CA HIS A 254 2.17 -2.32 -7.49
C HIS A 254 1.08 -2.22 -8.56
N THR A 255 1.29 -2.84 -9.73
CA THR A 255 0.30 -2.91 -10.81
C THR A 255 -1.05 -3.48 -10.35
N CYS A 256 -1.04 -4.53 -9.53
CA CYS A 256 -2.25 -5.14 -8.99
C CYS A 256 -3.03 -4.16 -8.09
N CYS A 257 -2.34 -3.43 -7.21
CA CYS A 257 -2.93 -2.35 -6.41
C CYS A 257 -3.57 -1.28 -7.29
N CYS A 258 -2.84 -0.80 -8.30
CA CYS A 258 -3.36 0.27 -9.15
C CYS A 258 -4.58 -0.17 -9.96
N PHE A 259 -4.56 -1.40 -10.49
CA PHE A 259 -5.71 -1.98 -11.16
C PHE A 259 -6.91 -2.04 -10.24
N TYR A 260 -6.74 -2.55 -9.02
CA TYR A 260 -7.83 -2.67 -8.05
C TYR A 260 -8.47 -1.32 -7.76
N LEU A 261 -7.67 -0.30 -7.43
CA LEU A 261 -8.17 1.05 -7.15
C LEU A 261 -8.86 1.66 -8.38
N THR A 262 -8.33 1.45 -9.57
CA THR A 262 -8.87 2.04 -10.81
C THR A 262 -10.19 1.46 -11.23
N ASN A 263 -10.39 0.15 -11.04
CA ASN A 263 -11.70 -0.42 -11.31
C ASN A 263 -12.72 0.13 -10.33
N ILE A 264 -12.36 0.23 -9.06
CA ILE A 264 -13.29 0.74 -8.04
C ILE A 264 -13.65 2.19 -8.30
N TYR A 265 -12.66 3.08 -8.34
CA TYR A 265 -12.92 4.51 -8.49
C TYR A 265 -13.29 4.92 -9.91
N GLY A 266 -12.71 4.28 -10.93
CA GLY A 266 -12.83 4.68 -12.35
C GLY A 266 -13.95 3.98 -13.11
N LYS A 267 -14.40 2.79 -12.69
CA LYS A 267 -15.43 2.04 -13.42
C LYS A 267 -16.67 1.71 -12.59
N LEU A 268 -16.46 1.30 -11.34
CA LEU A 268 -17.50 0.67 -10.54
C LEU A 268 -18.35 1.69 -9.76
N LEU A 269 -17.69 2.61 -9.06
CA LEU A 269 -18.37 3.64 -8.29
C LEU A 269 -18.73 4.82 -9.19
N THR A 270 -19.97 5.30 -9.06
CA THR A 270 -20.39 6.56 -9.67
C THR A 270 -19.67 7.75 -9.01
N PRO A 271 -19.60 8.93 -9.65
CA PRO A 271 -18.96 10.10 -9.07
C PRO A 271 -19.52 10.49 -7.70
N VAL A 272 -20.84 10.39 -7.52
CA VAL A 272 -21.51 10.67 -6.25
C VAL A 272 -21.09 9.67 -5.17
N GLN A 273 -20.98 8.38 -5.52
CA GLN A 273 -20.53 7.33 -4.60
C GLN A 273 -19.06 7.50 -4.21
N VAL A 274 -18.18 7.86 -5.16
CA VAL A 274 -16.77 8.19 -4.87
C VAL A 274 -16.69 9.37 -3.91
N ALA A 275 -17.41 10.46 -4.21
CA ALA A 275 -17.44 11.64 -3.35
C ALA A 275 -17.92 11.31 -1.92
N ARG A 276 -19.02 10.57 -1.78
CA ARG A 276 -19.52 10.12 -0.46
C ARG A 276 -18.47 9.31 0.29
N TYR A 277 -17.86 8.33 -0.37
CA TYR A 277 -16.84 7.49 0.23
C TYR A 277 -15.65 8.31 0.73
N LEU A 278 -15.09 9.19 -0.11
CA LEU A 278 -13.90 9.96 0.23
C LEU A 278 -14.17 11.00 1.33
N VAL A 279 -15.34 11.65 1.29
CA VAL A 279 -15.77 12.59 2.34
C VAL A 279 -15.95 11.87 3.68
N SER A 280 -16.57 10.70 3.69
CA SER A 280 -16.76 9.91 4.91
C SER A 280 -15.48 9.29 5.47
N CYS A 281 -14.37 9.28 4.72
CA CYS A 281 -13.08 8.81 5.22
C CYS A 281 -12.33 9.86 6.07
N LEU A 282 -12.68 11.14 5.94
CA LEU A 282 -12.03 12.20 6.71
C LEU A 282 -12.18 11.98 8.22
N PRO A 283 -11.13 12.24 9.02
CA PRO A 283 -9.90 12.95 8.66
C PRO A 283 -8.77 12.06 8.10
N ARG A 284 -9.00 10.78 7.79
CA ARG A 284 -7.97 9.87 7.28
C ARG A 284 -8.12 9.64 5.76
N GLY A 285 -7.07 9.15 5.11
CA GLY A 285 -7.14 8.71 3.72
C GLY A 285 -7.98 7.45 3.55
N PRO A 286 -8.57 7.20 2.37
CA PRO A 286 -9.40 6.03 2.11
C PRO A 286 -8.63 4.71 2.25
N ASP A 287 -9.30 3.69 2.76
CA ASP A 287 -8.79 2.31 2.78
C ASP A 287 -9.82 1.38 2.13
N THR A 288 -9.67 1.21 0.83
CA THR A 288 -10.62 0.47 0.00
C THR A 288 -10.57 -1.03 0.28
N ILE A 289 -9.44 -1.57 0.75
CA ILE A 289 -9.36 -2.99 1.12
C ILE A 289 -10.14 -3.22 2.41
N GLU A 290 -10.01 -2.35 3.41
CA GLU A 290 -10.75 -2.50 4.66
C GLU A 290 -12.27 -2.31 4.45
N LEU A 291 -12.68 -1.30 3.66
CA LEU A 291 -14.09 -1.10 3.29
C LEU A 291 -14.70 -2.36 2.65
N VAL A 292 -14.02 -2.94 1.65
CA VAL A 292 -14.54 -4.13 0.94
C VAL A 292 -14.39 -5.40 1.81
N THR A 293 -13.47 -5.42 2.78
CA THR A 293 -13.38 -6.50 3.79
C THR A 293 -14.58 -6.47 4.74
N VAL A 294 -15.13 -5.30 5.07
CA VAL A 294 -16.39 -5.20 5.81
C VAL A 294 -17.57 -5.70 4.97
N LEU A 295 -17.65 -5.31 3.69
CA LEU A 295 -18.67 -5.82 2.78
C LEU A 295 -18.59 -7.36 2.65
N ALA A 296 -17.38 -7.91 2.53
CA ALA A 296 -17.14 -9.36 2.45
C ALA A 296 -17.66 -10.09 3.69
N ARG A 297 -17.38 -9.55 4.89
CA ARG A 297 -17.90 -10.08 6.15
C ARG A 297 -19.44 -10.07 6.17
N GLN A 298 -20.08 -9.00 5.73
CA GLN A 298 -21.56 -8.92 5.66
C GLN A 298 -22.18 -9.93 4.67
N ARG A 299 -21.41 -10.36 3.66
CA ARG A 299 -21.83 -11.33 2.65
C ARG A 299 -21.33 -12.76 2.92
N ASN A 300 -20.71 -13.01 4.09
CA ASN A 300 -20.11 -14.30 4.46
C ASN A 300 -19.10 -14.82 3.43
N GLU A 301 -18.32 -13.92 2.82
CA GLU A 301 -17.21 -14.27 1.93
C GLU A 301 -15.96 -14.71 2.72
N PRO A 302 -15.04 -15.48 2.11
CA PRO A 302 -13.79 -15.86 2.74
C PRO A 302 -12.97 -14.65 3.22
N SER A 303 -12.25 -14.85 4.32
CA SER A 303 -11.35 -13.87 4.92
C SER A 303 -10.18 -13.52 3.99
N ASN A 304 -9.48 -12.41 4.29
CA ASN A 304 -8.30 -12.01 3.50
C ASN A 304 -7.22 -13.09 3.56
N GLU A 305 -7.00 -13.68 4.74
CA GLU A 305 -5.99 -14.74 4.93
C GLU A 305 -6.31 -16.00 4.12
N GLU A 306 -7.56 -16.44 4.10
CA GLU A 306 -7.98 -17.61 3.31
C GLU A 306 -7.76 -17.37 1.81
N LEU A 307 -8.12 -16.19 1.30
CA LEU A 307 -7.93 -15.86 -0.12
C LEU A 307 -6.46 -15.74 -0.51
N LEU A 308 -5.62 -15.15 0.35
CA LEU A 308 -4.17 -15.07 0.14
C LEU A 308 -3.54 -16.47 0.13
N ARG A 309 -3.90 -17.31 1.11
CA ARG A 309 -3.35 -18.66 1.27
C ARG A 309 -3.79 -19.60 0.14
N ALA A 310 -5.04 -19.49 -0.31
CA ALA A 310 -5.56 -20.28 -1.43
C ALA A 310 -4.84 -20.01 -2.77
N ALA A 311 -4.16 -18.87 -2.90
CA ALA A 311 -3.38 -18.54 -4.09
C ALA A 311 -1.92 -19.01 -4.03
N SER A 312 -1.45 -19.54 -2.90
CA SER A 312 -0.08 -20.04 -2.74
C SER A 312 0.07 -21.41 -3.42
N PRO A 313 0.93 -21.56 -4.45
CA PRO A 313 1.02 -22.77 -5.30
C PRO A 313 1.32 -24.11 -4.60
N GLY A 314 1.70 -24.11 -3.32
CA GLY A 314 2.06 -25.30 -2.56
C GLY A 314 0.95 -25.91 -1.70
N THR A 315 -0.18 -25.24 -1.48
CA THR A 315 -1.23 -25.74 -0.56
C THR A 315 -2.35 -26.51 -1.23
N ALA A 316 -2.53 -26.39 -2.55
CA ALA A 316 -3.61 -27.07 -3.26
C ALA A 316 -3.36 -28.57 -3.46
N ALA A 317 -2.09 -29.00 -3.57
CA ALA A 317 -1.74 -30.40 -3.83
C ALA A 317 -2.06 -31.36 -2.67
N ASP A 318 -2.12 -30.85 -1.43
CA ASP A 318 -2.42 -31.67 -0.24
C ASP A 318 -3.93 -31.70 0.11
N ALA A 319 -4.74 -30.80 -0.46
CA ALA A 319 -6.17 -30.69 -0.13
C ALA A 319 -7.08 -31.59 -1.01
N GLU A 320 -6.58 -32.10 -2.14
CA GLU A 320 -7.38 -32.91 -3.09
C GLU A 320 -7.61 -34.36 -2.66
N ILE A 321 -7.08 -34.82 -1.52
CA ILE A 321 -7.32 -36.18 -1.02
C ILE A 321 -8.67 -36.30 -0.25
N GLY A 322 -9.39 -35.19 0.03
CA GLY A 322 -10.44 -35.22 1.05
C GLY A 322 -11.89 -34.86 0.71
N THR A 323 -12.19 -34.09 -0.34
CA THR A 323 -13.52 -33.42 -0.40
C THR A 323 -14.12 -33.35 -1.79
N SER A 324 -15.04 -34.28 -2.05
CA SER A 324 -15.99 -34.25 -3.15
C SER A 324 -17.04 -33.17 -2.92
N GLY A 325 -17.21 -32.21 -3.84
CA GLY A 325 -18.53 -31.60 -4.06
C GLY A 325 -18.67 -30.09 -4.17
N PHE A 326 -17.62 -29.29 -4.37
CA PHE A 326 -17.79 -27.86 -4.69
C PHE A 326 -17.48 -27.58 -6.17
N SER A 327 -18.53 -27.64 -7.00
CA SER A 327 -18.46 -27.25 -8.41
C SER A 327 -18.42 -25.72 -8.50
N THR A 328 -17.22 -25.13 -8.55
CA THR A 328 -17.07 -23.72 -8.94
C THR A 328 -17.45 -23.58 -10.40
N SER A 329 -18.65 -23.03 -10.66
CA SER A 329 -19.08 -22.60 -11.99
C SER A 329 -17.99 -21.80 -12.69
N ASN A 330 -17.74 -22.10 -13.96
CA ASN A 330 -16.80 -21.47 -14.92
C ASN A 330 -17.01 -19.95 -15.13
N HIS A 331 -17.04 -19.16 -14.07
CA HIS A 331 -16.95 -17.71 -14.15
C HIS A 331 -15.47 -17.32 -14.24
N CYS A 332 -15.02 -17.08 -15.47
CA CYS A 332 -13.82 -16.34 -15.85
C CYS A 332 -12.66 -16.43 -14.82
N VAL A 333 -12.06 -17.60 -14.71
CA VAL A 333 -10.75 -17.74 -14.05
C VAL A 333 -9.73 -17.13 -14.98
N TRP A 334 -9.51 -15.82 -14.84
CA TRP A 334 -8.41 -15.11 -15.48
C TRP A 334 -7.11 -15.83 -15.05
N ARG A 335 -6.42 -16.46 -16.00
CA ARG A 335 -5.14 -17.11 -15.67
C ARG A 335 -4.17 -16.03 -15.18
N ALA A 336 -3.28 -16.40 -14.27
CA ALA A 336 -2.30 -15.48 -13.70
C ALA A 336 -1.39 -14.80 -14.75
N HIS A 337 -1.38 -15.29 -15.99
CA HIS A 337 -0.66 -14.69 -17.10
C HIS A 337 -1.50 -13.67 -17.89
N ASP A 338 -2.82 -13.86 -17.98
CA ASP A 338 -3.72 -13.02 -18.79
C ASP A 338 -3.93 -11.64 -18.16
N TRP A 339 -4.02 -11.56 -16.82
CA TRP A 339 -4.19 -10.26 -16.16
C TRP A 339 -3.00 -9.33 -16.43
N ARG A 340 -1.76 -9.83 -16.39
CA ARG A 340 -0.55 -9.03 -16.69
C ARG A 340 -0.58 -8.43 -18.11
N GLN A 341 -1.10 -9.15 -19.10
CA GLN A 341 -1.23 -8.67 -20.49
C GLN A 341 -2.40 -7.70 -20.66
N ASP A 342 -3.55 -8.03 -20.08
CA ASP A 342 -4.72 -7.16 -20.06
C ASP A 342 -4.51 -5.89 -19.21
N PHE A 343 -3.43 -5.82 -18.41
CA PHE A 343 -2.99 -4.62 -17.69
C PHE A 343 -2.02 -3.73 -18.42
N ALA A 344 -1.20 -4.30 -19.32
CA ALA A 344 -0.35 -3.48 -20.15
C ALA A 344 -1.17 -2.53 -21.03
N GLN A 345 -2.38 -2.91 -21.45
CA GLN A 345 -3.21 -2.08 -22.33
C GLN A 345 -3.83 -0.86 -21.62
N PRO A 346 -4.53 -0.94 -20.47
CA PRO A 346 -5.02 0.23 -19.74
C PRO A 346 -3.90 1.16 -19.28
N LEU A 347 -2.75 0.62 -18.85
CA LEU A 347 -1.57 1.44 -18.53
C LEU A 347 -1.03 2.13 -19.79
N ARG A 348 -0.89 1.43 -20.92
CA ARG A 348 -0.54 2.06 -22.21
C ARG A 348 -1.56 3.10 -22.67
N MET A 349 -2.86 2.86 -22.45
CA MET A 349 -3.92 3.82 -22.78
C MET A 349 -3.88 5.05 -21.87
N LEU A 350 -3.50 4.91 -20.60
CA LEU A 350 -3.25 6.03 -19.69
C LEU A 350 -2.02 6.85 -20.10
N HIS A 351 -0.92 6.18 -20.47
CA HIS A 351 0.25 6.84 -21.05
C HIS A 351 -0.08 7.53 -22.39
N GLN A 352 -0.99 6.96 -23.21
CA GLN A 352 -1.50 7.60 -24.42
C GLN A 352 -2.44 8.77 -24.12
N TRP A 353 -3.22 8.71 -23.04
CA TRP A 353 -4.08 9.80 -22.57
C TRP A 353 -3.26 11.03 -22.15
N GLN A 354 -2.07 10.82 -21.57
CA GLN A 354 -1.12 11.89 -21.24
C GLN A 354 -0.46 12.53 -22.48
N GLY A 355 -0.51 11.88 -23.65
CA GLY A 355 0.06 12.37 -24.91
C GLY A 355 -0.93 13.07 -25.85
N THR A 356 -2.24 13.01 -25.57
CA THR A 356 -3.24 13.81 -26.30
C THR A 356 -3.34 15.20 -25.69
N GLU A 357 -2.68 16.17 -26.31
CA GLU A 357 -2.88 17.60 -26.05
C GLU A 357 -4.37 17.94 -26.18
N PHE A 358 -5.01 18.27 -25.06
CA PHE A 358 -6.25 19.03 -25.07
C PHE A 358 -5.90 20.44 -25.57
N ILE A 359 -6.18 20.70 -26.85
CA ILE A 359 -6.24 22.04 -27.45
C ILE A 359 -7.53 22.72 -27.01
#